data_AF-A0A815VC79-F1
#
_entry.id   AF-A0A815VC79-F1
#
_cell.length_a   1.000
_cell.length_b   1.000
_cell.length_c   1.000
_cell.angle_alpha   90.00
_cell.angle_beta   90.00
_cell.angle_gamma   90.00
#
_symmetry.space_group_name_H-M   'P 1'
#
loop_
_entity.id
_entity.type
_entity.pdbx_description
1 polymer ?
#
loop_
_entity_poly.entity_id
_entity_poly.type
_entity_poly.pdbx_seq_one_letter_code
_entity_poly.pdbx_strand_id
1 'polypeptide(L)'
;MRNLTRMSYEYQLILSWHFFATSRAKGVVDGIGGSVKRIVWQQILTTKDKCENATDFVNIAKTKTKAIIIDKITQKDTDKSIAQLQAFFSNTLSVKNNQKLHSVTVV
;
A
#
# COMPACT_ATOMS: atom_id res chain seq x y z
N MET A 1 26.64 -3.65 19.80
CA MET A 1 25.48 -4.31 19.15
C MET A 1 26.00 -5.55 18.42
N ARG A 2 25.48 -6.75 18.70
CA ARG A 2 25.94 -8.00 18.04
C ARG A 2 25.14 -8.21 16.76
N ASN A 3 25.82 -8.30 15.61
CA ASN A 3 25.19 -8.62 14.32
C ASN A 3 25.37 -10.11 13.99
N LEU A 4 24.64 -10.59 12.97
CA LEU A 4 24.62 -11.99 12.53
C LEU A 4 26.01 -12.53 12.19
N THR A 5 26.86 -11.72 11.55
CA THR A 5 28.24 -12.08 11.23
C THR A 5 29.04 -12.39 12.50
N ARG A 6 28.93 -11.53 13.51
CA ARG A 6 29.61 -11.73 14.80
C ARG A 6 29.10 -12.96 15.54
N MET A 7 27.79 -13.23 15.49
CA MET A 7 27.21 -14.44 16.09
C MET A 7 27.62 -15.72 15.35
N SER A 8 27.67 -15.70 14.02
CA SER A 8 28.13 -16.84 13.21
C SER A 8 29.56 -17.23 13.59
N TYR A 9 30.44 -16.23 13.77
CA TYR A 9 31.81 -16.44 14.20
C TYR A 9 31.92 -16.93 15.66
N GLU A 10 31.22 -16.28 16.60
CA GLU A 10 31.26 -16.63 18.03
C GLU A 10 30.76 -18.06 18.31
N TYR A 11 29.73 -18.51 17.59
CA TYR A 11 29.10 -19.82 17.84
C TYR A 11 29.44 -20.88 16.78
N GLN A 12 30.29 -20.56 15.79
CA GLN A 12 30.65 -21.46 14.69
C GLN A 12 29.43 -22.05 13.97
N LEU A 13 28.39 -21.23 13.78
CA LEU A 13 27.16 -21.61 13.10
C LEU A 13 27.08 -20.93 11.73
N ILE A 14 26.62 -21.67 10.72
CA ILE A 14 26.26 -21.10 9.42
C ILE A 14 24.89 -20.46 9.57
N LEU A 15 24.87 -19.13 9.68
CA LEU A 15 23.63 -18.37 9.86
C LEU A 15 23.25 -17.70 8.53
N SER A 16 22.12 -18.10 7.96
CA SER A 16 21.48 -17.41 6.83
C SER A 16 20.35 -16.53 7.34
N TRP A 17 20.40 -15.23 7.05
CA TRP A 17 19.27 -14.34 7.37
C TRP A 17 18.28 -14.34 6.23
N HIS A 18 17.14 -15.00 6.46
CA HIS A 18 16.01 -14.97 5.55
C HIS A 18 15.09 -13.82 5.97
N PHE A 19 15.26 -12.65 5.34
CA PHE A 19 14.43 -11.46 5.56
C PHE A 19 12.92 -11.80 5.55
N PHE A 20 12.51 -12.66 4.61
CA PHE A 20 11.14 -13.15 4.44
C PHE A 20 10.61 -14.05 5.56
N ALA A 21 11.47 -14.68 6.36
CA ALA A 21 11.06 -15.50 7.49
C ALA A 21 10.69 -14.66 8.72
N THR A 22 11.24 -13.44 8.82
CA THR A 22 11.06 -12.55 9.98
C THR A 22 10.04 -11.42 9.77
N SER A 23 9.66 -11.10 8.53
CA SER A 23 8.62 -10.10 8.26
C SER A 23 7.24 -10.76 8.16
N ARG A 24 6.44 -10.67 9.24
CA ARG A 24 5.00 -10.97 9.19
C ARG A 24 4.35 -10.14 8.06
N ALA A 25 3.94 -10.81 6.99
CA ALA A 25 3.03 -10.31 5.95
C ALA A 25 3.37 -8.94 5.30
N LYS A 26 4.66 -8.62 5.13
CA LYS A 26 5.08 -7.54 4.24
C LYS A 26 6.23 -8.08 3.39
N GLY A 27 5.88 -8.62 2.22
CA GLY A 27 6.86 -9.01 1.22
C GLY A 27 7.73 -7.82 0.81
N VAL A 28 8.80 -8.08 0.06
CA VAL A 28 9.48 -7.00 -0.69
C VAL A 28 8.48 -6.51 -1.72
N VAL A 29 7.73 -5.45 -1.40
CA VAL A 29 6.80 -4.83 -2.35
C VAL A 29 7.60 -3.88 -3.25
N ASP A 30 8.39 -4.44 -4.16
CA ASP A 30 8.64 -3.81 -5.46
C ASP A 30 7.51 -4.22 -6.42
N GLY A 31 6.27 -4.05 -5.96
CA GLY A 31 5.10 -4.10 -6.84
C GLY A 31 5.02 -2.82 -7.69
N ILE A 32 4.02 -2.75 -8.57
CA ILE A 32 3.74 -1.58 -9.43
C ILE A 32 3.83 -0.25 -8.64
N GLY A 33 3.29 -0.22 -7.41
CA GLY A 33 3.37 0.96 -6.54
C GLY A 33 4.77 1.31 -6.05
N GLY A 34 5.64 0.33 -5.79
CA GLY A 34 7.06 0.55 -5.45
C GLY A 34 7.84 1.10 -6.64
N SER A 35 7.62 0.55 -7.84
CA SER A 35 8.22 1.03 -9.08
C SER A 35 7.84 2.49 -9.38
N VAL A 36 6.56 2.84 -9.25
CA VAL A 36 6.08 4.22 -9.45
C VAL A 36 6.73 5.17 -8.43
N LYS A 37 6.75 4.80 -7.14
CA LYS A 37 7.40 5.62 -6.10
C LYS A 37 8.87 5.85 -6.38
N ARG A 38 9.59 4.81 -6.80
CA ARG A 38 11.02 4.90 -7.14
C ARG A 38 11.27 5.87 -8.29
N ILE A 39 10.46 5.79 -9.35
CA ILE A 39 10.57 6.68 -10.52
C ILE A 39 10.35 8.14 -10.12
N VAL A 40 9.29 8.43 -9.36
CA VAL A 40 9.00 9.79 -8.89
C VAL A 40 10.12 10.28 -7.96
N TRP A 41 10.58 9.44 -7.04
CA TRP A 41 11.68 9.77 -6.13
C TRP A 41 12.98 10.10 -6.85
N GLN A 42 13.35 9.30 -7.85
CA GLN A 42 14.52 9.58 -8.69
C GLN A 42 14.40 10.94 -9.37
N GLN A 43 13.22 11.28 -9.91
CA GLN A 43 13.00 12.55 -10.58
C GLN A 43 13.14 13.77 -9.65
N ILE A 44 12.63 13.66 -8.41
CA ILE A 44 12.77 14.70 -7.39
C ILE A 44 14.25 14.94 -7.08
N LEU A 45 15.02 13.87 -6.92
CA LEU A 45 16.45 13.95 -6.61
C LEU A 45 17.30 14.48 -7.76
N THR A 46 17.00 14.12 -9.01
CA THR A 46 17.84 14.47 -10.17
C THR A 46 17.55 15.84 -10.75
N THR A 47 16.30 16.31 -10.67
CA THR A 47 15.82 17.41 -11.52
C THR A 47 15.41 18.64 -10.73
N LYS A 48 15.47 18.58 -9.39
CA LYS A 48 14.83 19.55 -8.47
C LYS A 48 13.33 19.73 -8.71
N ASP A 49 12.69 18.79 -9.40
CA ASP A 49 11.24 18.79 -9.56
C ASP A 49 10.60 18.71 -8.19
N LYS A 50 9.71 19.66 -7.90
CA LYS A 50 8.99 19.69 -6.63
C LYS A 50 7.75 18.82 -6.73
N CYS A 51 7.62 17.89 -5.79
CA CYS A 51 6.42 17.09 -5.59
C CYS A 51 5.80 17.51 -4.25
N GLU A 52 5.00 18.58 -4.25
CA GLU A 52 4.43 19.16 -3.02
C GLU A 52 3.05 18.59 -2.73
N ASN A 53 2.34 18.11 -3.76
CA ASN A 53 0.99 17.57 -3.62
C ASN A 53 0.76 16.31 -4.47
N ALA A 54 -0.40 15.66 -4.26
CA ALA A 54 -0.77 14.43 -4.95
C ALA A 54 -0.92 14.60 -6.48
N THR A 55 -1.26 15.80 -6.96
CA THR A 55 -1.35 16.10 -8.39
C THR A 55 0.04 16.07 -9.03
N ASP A 56 1.02 16.69 -8.36
CA ASP A 56 2.40 16.71 -8.83
C ASP A 56 2.95 15.28 -8.95
N PHE A 57 2.70 14.44 -7.93
CA PHE A 57 3.09 13.04 -7.93
C PHE A 57 2.55 12.30 -9.16
N VAL A 58 1.24 12.43 -9.43
CA VAL A 58 0.59 11.77 -10.57
C VAL A 58 1.14 12.28 -11.90
N ASN A 59 1.37 13.59 -12.02
CA ASN A 59 1.92 14.20 -13.23
C ASN A 59 3.34 13.69 -13.52
N ILE A 60 4.21 13.67 -12.51
CA ILE A 60 5.57 13.14 -12.63
C ILE A 60 5.52 11.67 -13.02
N ALA A 61 4.70 10.88 -12.33
CA ALA A 61 4.59 9.45 -12.58
C ALA A 61 4.10 9.17 -14.01
N LYS A 62 3.02 9.81 -14.47
CA LYS A 62 2.49 9.64 -15.85
C LYS A 62 3.49 10.07 -16.92
N THR A 63 4.29 11.10 -16.65
CA THR A 63 5.30 11.58 -17.59
C THR A 63 6.44 10.55 -17.75
N LYS A 64 6.80 9.85 -16.67
CA LYS A 64 7.99 8.99 -16.63
C LYS A 64 7.71 7.51 -16.82
N THR A 65 6.47 7.04 -16.59
CA THR A 65 6.07 5.67 -16.90
C THR A 65 4.83 5.65 -17.78
N LYS A 66 4.97 5.04 -18.97
CA LYS A 66 3.86 4.75 -19.88
C LYS A 66 3.33 3.31 -19.73
N ALA A 67 4.12 2.43 -19.11
CA ALA A 67 3.76 1.02 -18.92
C ALA A 67 2.78 0.81 -17.76
N ILE A 68 2.70 1.78 -16.85
CA ILE A 68 1.83 1.71 -15.66
C ILE A 68 0.73 2.75 -15.83
N ILE A 69 -0.52 2.28 -15.83
CA ILE A 69 -1.70 3.15 -15.83
C ILE A 69 -1.86 3.72 -14.41
N ILE A 70 -1.96 5.04 -14.33
CA ILE A 70 -2.06 5.77 -13.07
C ILE A 70 -3.30 6.64 -13.12
N ASP A 71 -4.23 6.44 -12.18
CA ASP A 71 -5.42 7.26 -12.07
C ASP A 71 -5.43 8.01 -10.74
N LYS A 72 -5.79 9.30 -10.79
CA LYS A 72 -5.95 10.14 -9.62
C LYS A 72 -7.39 10.03 -9.14
N ILE A 73 -7.58 9.52 -7.93
CA ILE A 73 -8.87 9.51 -7.25
C ILE A 73 -8.94 10.74 -6.35
N THR A 74 -9.94 11.58 -6.55
CA THR A 74 -10.20 12.75 -5.71
C THR A 74 -11.26 12.46 -4.65
N GLN A 75 -11.35 13.32 -3.65
CA GLN A 75 -12.40 13.21 -2.64
C GLN A 75 -13.80 13.24 -3.27
N LYS A 76 -14.01 14.07 -4.31
CA LYS A 76 -15.27 14.13 -5.05
C LYS A 76 -15.65 12.78 -5.68
N ASP A 77 -14.67 12.01 -6.16
CA ASP A 77 -14.90 10.69 -6.74
C ASP A 77 -15.31 9.68 -5.67
N THR A 78 -14.68 9.78 -4.49
CA THR A 78 -15.03 8.98 -3.31
C THR A 78 -16.44 9.32 -2.83
N ASP A 79 -16.77 10.61 -2.69
CA ASP A 79 -18.08 11.07 -2.21
C ASP A 79 -19.21 10.62 -3.16
N LYS A 80 -18.96 10.70 -4.47
CA LYS A 80 -19.88 10.17 -5.49
C LYS A 80 -20.10 8.68 -5.32
N SER A 81 -19.02 7.92 -5.11
CA SER A 81 -19.09 6.46 -4.91
C SER A 81 -19.84 6.10 -3.63
N ILE A 82 -19.61 6.84 -2.55
CA ILE A 82 -20.34 6.69 -1.27
C ILE A 82 -21.84 6.91 -1.49
N ALA A 83 -22.22 8.01 -2.15
CA ALA A 83 -23.63 8.30 -2.41
C ALA A 83 -24.31 7.20 -3.24
N GLN A 84 -23.62 6.67 -4.26
CA GLN A 84 -24.12 5.55 -5.08
C GLN A 84 -24.29 4.28 -4.26
N LEU A 85 -23.29 3.92 -3.45
CA LEU A 85 -23.34 2.73 -2.60
C LEU A 85 -24.45 2.85 -1.55
N GLN A 86 -24.61 4.01 -0.92
CA GLN A 86 -25.68 4.26 0.04
C GLN A 86 -27.07 4.09 -0.60
N ALA A 87 -27.29 4.68 -1.78
CA ALA A 87 -28.55 4.53 -2.52
C ALA A 87 -28.79 3.08 -2.97
N PHE A 88 -27.74 2.35 -3.32
CA PHE A 88 -27.84 0.93 -3.65
C PHE A 88 -28.25 0.12 -2.41
N PHE A 89 -27.50 0.24 -1.31
CA PHE A 89 -27.74 -0.54 -0.10
C PHE A 89 -29.02 -0.16 0.64
N SER A 90 -29.51 1.07 0.52
CA SER A 90 -30.83 1.45 1.06
C SER A 90 -31.97 0.73 0.34
N ASN A 91 -31.79 0.39 -0.93
CA ASN A 91 -32.81 -0.24 -1.77
C ASN A 91 -32.65 -1.77 -1.86
N THR A 92 -31.54 -2.34 -1.36
CA THR A 92 -31.36 -3.79 -1.32
C THR A 92 -32.20 -4.43 -0.22
N LEU A 93 -32.96 -5.46 -0.58
CA LEU A 93 -33.68 -6.29 0.38
C LEU A 93 -32.70 -7.00 1.31
N SER A 94 -32.97 -6.93 2.62
CA SER A 94 -32.20 -7.70 3.60
C SER A 94 -32.47 -9.19 3.41
N VAL A 95 -31.41 -9.99 3.42
CA VAL A 95 -31.55 -11.46 3.43
C VAL A 95 -32.29 -11.85 4.71
N LYS A 96 -33.35 -12.64 4.56
CA LYS A 96 -34.17 -13.12 5.67
C LYS A 96 -33.28 -13.86 6.69
N ASN A 97 -33.37 -13.49 7.97
CA ASN A 97 -32.59 -14.02 9.11
C ASN A 97 -31.11 -13.60 9.24
N ASN A 98 -30.59 -12.65 8.47
CA ASN A 98 -29.29 -12.04 8.80
C ASN A 98 -29.44 -11.05 9.95
N GLN A 99 -28.89 -11.40 11.12
CA GLN A 99 -28.80 -10.47 12.26
C GLN A 99 -27.63 -9.51 12.07
N LYS A 100 -27.82 -8.22 12.42
CA LYS A 100 -26.77 -7.17 12.40
C LYS A 100 -25.67 -7.35 13.46
N LEU A 101 -25.70 -8.40 14.27
CA LEU A 101 -24.88 -8.54 15.47
C LEU A 101 -23.54 -9.24 15.17
N HIS A 102 -22.50 -8.45 14.93
CA HIS A 102 -21.10 -8.85 15.11
C HIS A 102 -20.50 -8.28 16.41
N SER A 103 -21.30 -8.08 17.46
CA SER A 103 -20.77 -7.81 18.81
C SER A 103 -21.13 -8.98 19.72
N VAL A 104 -20.16 -9.84 20.00
CA VAL A 104 -20.25 -10.76 21.12
C VAL A 104 -19.83 -9.99 22.36
N THR A 105 -20.77 -9.67 23.24
CA THR A 105 -20.44 -9.26 24.60
C THR A 105 -20.12 -10.54 25.36
N VAL A 106 -18.85 -10.75 25.66
CA VAL A 106 -18.44 -11.82 26.59
C VAL A 106 -18.86 -11.37 27.99
N VAL A 107 -19.76 -12.14 28.60
CA VAL A 107 -20.16 -12.01 30.01
C VAL A 107 -19.21 -12.81 30.87
#